data_AF-A0A976HSN1-F1
#
_entry.id   AF-A0A976HSN1-F1
#
_cell.length_a   1.000
_cell.length_b   1.000
_cell.length_c   1.000
_cell.angle_alpha   90.00
_cell.angle_beta   90.00
_cell.angle_gamma   90.00
#
_symmetry.space_group_name_H-M   'P 1'
#
loop_
_entity.id
_entity.type
_entity.pdbx_description
1 polymer ?
#
loop_
_entity_poly.entity_id
_entity_poly.type
_entity_poly.pdbx_seq_one_letter_code
_entity_poly.pdbx_strand_id
1 'polypeptide(L)'
;MNVLDKPISIFANYNTAGNPKATTLRQFLTSTKYREVVEKIRAIDDKAQRDKLKSTLPAITASGLFSYRAADCLQEHSGLICLDIDHKGNEAIGNFFDLKAQLVKIPNVAFCIKSVSGKGYAVGIPIAKPEHHGQHFDALKRIFSGFGVEVDKACRDVTRLRGYSYDAEVYLNDAASIFTVYDKPQPTAHRPPKRVFVATNDNARFDELVDEICRHSIDITSDYGAWFGVGCALANELGESGRDYYHQLSQFHPKYNQVDTDRQFAACMRKGGKSSTLGLVFSMAESHGIVLPPFTNAQHHVEHKPCKPQQNGMGVRKLSHTLQYDAEPQQEDKMGMLNLQPTLDAQPVPLSVLYDAFYISNEAAAVKLKQYSKQYSL
;
A
#
# COMPACT_ATOMS: atom_id res chain seq x y z
N MET A 1 31.92 -1.91 -12.01
CA MET A 1 31.97 -1.81 -10.53
C MET A 1 30.84 -2.66 -9.97
N ASN A 2 31.12 -3.50 -8.95
CA ASN A 2 30.12 -4.32 -8.28
C ASN A 2 29.10 -3.42 -7.55
N VAL A 3 27.81 -3.79 -7.56
CA VAL A 3 26.73 -3.02 -6.95
C VAL A 3 26.90 -2.81 -5.43
N LEU A 4 27.53 -3.77 -4.75
CA LEU A 4 27.78 -3.71 -3.30
C LEU A 4 28.88 -2.72 -2.92
N ASP A 5 29.72 -2.31 -3.88
CA ASP A 5 30.87 -1.42 -3.70
C ASP A 5 30.64 -0.01 -4.26
N LYS A 6 29.45 0.25 -4.82
CA LYS A 6 29.05 1.58 -5.26
C LYS A 6 28.81 2.51 -4.07
N PRO A 7 29.06 3.82 -4.23
CA PRO A 7 28.85 4.80 -3.18
C PRO A 7 27.36 4.91 -2.83
N ILE A 8 27.08 4.95 -1.54
CA ILE A 8 25.76 5.22 -0.95
C ILE A 8 25.90 6.20 0.21
N SER A 9 24.81 6.86 0.58
CA SER A 9 24.80 7.76 1.75
C SER A 9 24.57 7.00 3.05
N ILE A 10 25.40 7.30 4.07
CA ILE A 10 25.19 6.96 5.47
C ILE A 10 24.90 8.22 6.29
N PHE A 11 23.89 8.10 7.15
CA PHE A 11 23.40 9.14 8.04
C PHE A 11 23.73 8.76 9.48
N ALA A 12 23.86 9.79 10.34
CA ALA A 12 24.16 9.58 11.76
C ALA A 12 23.11 8.69 12.44
N ASN A 13 21.84 8.84 12.07
CA ASN A 13 20.72 8.05 12.56
C ASN A 13 19.44 8.29 11.74
N TYR A 14 18.33 7.63 12.12
CA TYR A 14 17.02 7.74 11.44
C TYR A 14 16.45 9.18 11.40
N ASN A 15 16.80 10.00 12.38
CA ASN A 15 16.27 11.35 12.55
C ASN A 15 17.12 12.43 11.87
N THR A 16 18.23 12.04 11.24
CA THR A 16 19.16 12.97 10.60
C THR A 16 19.07 12.86 9.08
N ALA A 17 18.59 13.91 8.42
CA ALA A 17 18.44 13.96 6.96
C ALA A 17 19.60 14.67 6.23
N GLY A 18 20.34 15.53 6.91
CA GLY A 18 21.45 16.31 6.34
C GLY A 18 22.82 15.73 6.64
N ASN A 19 23.84 16.28 5.97
CA ASN A 19 25.26 15.93 6.12
C ASN A 19 25.55 14.41 6.00
N PRO A 20 24.99 13.70 5.00
CA PRO A 20 25.37 12.31 4.77
C PRO A 20 26.85 12.18 4.44
N LYS A 21 27.43 11.04 4.80
CA LYS A 21 28.77 10.64 4.36
C LYS A 21 28.66 9.55 3.31
N ALA A 22 29.68 9.39 2.49
CA ALA A 22 29.77 8.26 1.58
C ALA A 22 30.23 6.98 2.31
N THR A 23 29.65 5.85 1.95
CA THR A 23 30.10 4.50 2.31
C THR A 23 29.69 3.53 1.19
N THR A 24 29.83 2.22 1.39
CA THR A 24 29.32 1.19 0.48
C THR A 24 28.41 0.21 1.23
N LEU A 25 27.56 -0.51 0.49
CA LEU A 25 26.75 -1.58 1.08
C LEU A 25 27.64 -2.62 1.75
N ARG A 26 28.72 -3.04 1.09
CA ARG A 26 29.67 -4.02 1.65
C ARG A 26 30.22 -3.56 2.98
N GLN A 27 30.75 -2.34 3.07
CA GLN A 27 31.33 -1.80 4.30
C GLN A 27 30.29 -1.70 5.42
N PHE A 28 29.07 -1.26 5.10
CA PHE A 28 28.00 -1.15 6.08
C PHE A 28 27.50 -2.51 6.58
N LEU A 29 27.33 -3.47 5.66
CA LEU A 29 26.79 -4.81 5.93
C LEU A 29 27.73 -5.71 6.72
N THR A 30 29.05 -5.60 6.52
CA THR A 30 30.06 -6.43 7.18
C THR A 30 30.65 -5.81 8.43
N SER A 31 30.31 -4.55 8.72
CA SER A 31 30.76 -3.87 9.92
C SER A 31 30.25 -4.58 11.18
N THR A 32 31.10 -4.67 12.21
CA THR A 32 30.76 -5.16 13.55
C THR A 32 30.67 -4.05 14.59
N LYS A 33 30.88 -2.79 14.20
CA LYS A 33 31.03 -1.62 15.07
C LYS A 33 29.92 -1.45 16.11
N TYR A 34 28.67 -1.77 15.76
CA TYR A 34 27.53 -1.63 16.67
C TYR A 34 26.93 -2.98 17.10
N ARG A 35 27.70 -4.07 17.00
CA ARG A 35 27.25 -5.43 17.35
C ARG A 35 26.60 -5.49 18.73
N GLU A 36 27.27 -4.99 19.77
CA GLU A 36 26.75 -5.03 21.15
C GLU A 36 25.42 -4.26 21.30
N VAL A 37 25.26 -3.16 20.57
CA VAL A 37 24.02 -2.37 20.58
C VAL A 37 22.89 -3.16 19.91
N VAL A 38 23.17 -3.85 18.79
CA VAL A 38 22.20 -4.71 18.09
C VAL A 38 21.80 -5.89 18.98
N GLU A 39 22.75 -6.55 19.65
CA GLU A 39 22.47 -7.65 20.58
C GLU A 39 21.62 -7.18 21.77
N LYS A 40 21.90 -6.00 22.33
CA LYS A 40 21.04 -5.36 23.35
C LYS A 40 19.62 -5.10 22.81
N ILE A 41 19.47 -4.55 21.60
CA ILE A 41 18.16 -4.32 20.97
C ILE A 41 17.36 -5.62 20.84
N ARG A 42 18.01 -6.73 20.51
CA ARG A 42 17.37 -8.04 20.36
C ARG A 42 16.91 -8.63 21.69
N ALA A 43 17.55 -8.28 22.80
CA ALA A 43 17.16 -8.69 24.15
C ALA A 43 16.04 -7.83 24.77
N ILE A 44 15.64 -6.72 24.13
CA ILE A 44 14.57 -5.85 24.63
C ILE A 44 13.21 -6.32 24.11
N ASP A 45 12.33 -6.71 25.03
CA ASP A 45 10.94 -7.06 24.74
C ASP A 45 10.09 -5.83 24.44
N ASP A 46 10.19 -4.80 25.29
CA ASP A 46 9.41 -3.57 25.17
C ASP A 46 9.66 -2.85 23.84
N LYS A 47 8.59 -2.66 23.07
CA LYS A 47 8.68 -2.08 21.74
C LYS A 47 9.19 -0.65 21.77
N ALA A 48 8.75 0.17 22.74
CA ALA A 48 9.11 1.58 22.79
C ALA A 48 10.59 1.77 23.11
N GLN A 49 11.13 1.04 24.09
CA GLN A 49 12.54 1.01 24.43
C GLN A 49 13.39 0.50 23.26
N ARG A 50 12.95 -0.59 22.60
CA ARG A 50 13.63 -1.15 21.43
C ARG A 50 13.71 -0.13 20.29
N ASP A 51 12.61 0.53 19.98
CA ASP A 51 12.54 1.51 18.90
C ASP A 51 13.36 2.76 19.21
N LYS A 52 13.38 3.21 20.47
CA LYS A 52 14.23 4.32 20.93
C LYS A 52 15.71 4.00 20.70
N LEU A 53 16.19 2.82 21.10
CA LEU A 53 17.59 2.43 20.89
C LEU A 53 17.90 2.15 19.42
N LYS A 54 16.98 1.54 18.67
CA LYS A 54 17.08 1.40 17.21
C LYS A 54 17.27 2.75 16.53
N SER A 55 16.55 3.78 16.98
CA SER A 55 16.62 5.11 16.38
C SER A 55 17.98 5.79 16.51
N THR A 56 18.87 5.35 17.41
CA THR A 56 20.21 5.93 17.59
C THR A 56 21.26 5.33 16.66
N LEU A 57 20.97 4.21 16.02
CA LEU A 57 21.89 3.54 15.11
C LEU A 57 21.99 4.30 13.78
N PRO A 58 23.17 4.26 13.10
CA PRO A 58 23.31 4.85 11.78
C PRO A 58 22.40 4.15 10.77
N ALA A 59 22.06 4.86 9.72
CA ALA A 59 21.20 4.35 8.65
C ALA A 59 21.75 4.74 7.28
N ILE A 60 21.47 3.93 6.27
CA ILE A 60 21.88 4.18 4.89
C ILE A 60 20.66 4.34 3.98
N THR A 61 20.86 5.02 2.84
CA THR A 61 20.00 4.89 1.67
C THR A 61 20.62 3.86 0.72
N ALA A 62 20.16 2.61 0.76
CA ALA A 62 20.72 1.55 -0.08
C ALA A 62 20.63 1.85 -1.59
N SER A 63 19.64 2.66 -1.99
CA SER A 63 19.35 3.01 -3.37
C SER A 63 20.30 4.04 -3.98
N GLY A 64 21.13 4.72 -3.19
CA GLY A 64 22.05 5.70 -3.78
C GLY A 64 22.76 6.66 -2.83
N LEU A 65 23.54 7.53 -3.47
CA LEU A 65 24.26 8.65 -2.89
C LEU A 65 23.42 9.92 -3.00
N PHE A 66 23.30 10.64 -1.90
CA PHE A 66 22.47 11.82 -1.72
C PHE A 66 23.27 12.95 -1.08
N SER A 67 23.00 14.20 -1.46
CA SER A 67 23.50 15.39 -0.76
C SER A 67 22.67 15.74 0.48
N TYR A 68 21.38 15.37 0.45
CA TYR A 68 20.41 15.47 1.54
C TYR A 68 19.37 14.36 1.35
N ARG A 69 18.75 13.86 2.42
CA ARG A 69 17.74 12.79 2.32
C ARG A 69 16.40 13.30 1.77
N ALA A 70 16.37 13.56 0.47
CA ALA A 70 15.19 13.88 -0.32
C ALA A 70 15.38 13.37 -1.76
N ALA A 71 14.28 13.04 -2.45
CA ALA A 71 14.34 12.36 -3.75
C ALA A 71 15.00 13.22 -4.84
N ASP A 72 14.78 14.53 -4.80
CA ASP A 72 15.40 15.54 -5.66
C ASP A 72 16.89 15.79 -5.36
N CYS A 73 17.37 15.30 -4.21
CA CYS A 73 18.77 15.39 -3.79
C CYS A 73 19.56 14.09 -4.07
N LEU A 74 19.00 13.17 -4.86
CA LEU A 74 19.69 11.98 -5.35
C LEU A 74 20.76 12.39 -6.36
N GLN A 75 22.03 12.14 -6.03
CA GLN A 75 23.18 12.46 -6.88
C GLN A 75 23.52 11.29 -7.80
N GLU A 76 23.52 10.07 -7.25
CA GLU A 76 23.81 8.85 -7.99
C GLU A 76 22.99 7.69 -7.43
N HIS A 77 22.28 6.98 -8.31
CA HIS A 77 21.57 5.77 -7.93
C HIS A 77 22.53 4.57 -7.91
N SER A 78 22.54 3.78 -6.83
CA SER A 78 23.42 2.61 -6.68
C SER A 78 23.12 1.52 -7.72
N GLY A 79 21.88 1.47 -8.20
CA GLY A 79 21.40 0.42 -9.09
C GLY A 79 20.89 -0.79 -8.31
N LEU A 80 20.55 -0.60 -7.02
CA LEU A 80 20.01 -1.63 -6.14
C LEU A 80 18.74 -1.14 -5.45
N ILE A 81 17.78 -2.04 -5.28
CA ILE A 81 16.62 -1.88 -4.42
C ILE A 81 16.84 -2.70 -3.15
N CYS A 82 16.51 -2.12 -1.99
CA CYS A 82 16.50 -2.84 -0.72
C CYS A 82 15.06 -3.13 -0.31
N LEU A 83 14.71 -4.40 -0.23
CA LEU A 83 13.41 -4.88 0.24
C LEU A 83 13.50 -5.18 1.74
N ASP A 84 12.54 -4.70 2.52
CA ASP A 84 12.36 -5.08 3.92
C ASP A 84 11.24 -6.12 4.02
N ILE A 85 11.56 -7.28 4.59
CA ILE A 85 10.64 -8.40 4.84
C ILE A 85 10.57 -8.60 6.35
N ASP A 86 9.49 -8.15 6.96
CA ASP A 86 9.25 -8.31 8.39
C ASP A 86 8.33 -9.51 8.67
N HIS A 87 8.53 -10.17 9.82
CA HIS A 87 7.62 -11.22 10.27
C HIS A 87 6.19 -10.71 10.41
N LYS A 88 6.03 -9.43 10.77
CA LYS A 88 4.73 -8.76 10.76
C LYS A 88 4.30 -8.52 9.30
N GLY A 89 3.20 -9.13 8.89
CA GLY A 89 2.74 -9.21 7.51
C GLY A 89 3.05 -10.55 6.83
N ASN A 90 3.85 -11.41 7.47
CA ASN A 90 4.28 -12.71 6.96
C ASN A 90 4.03 -13.84 7.98
N GLU A 91 3.13 -13.63 8.94
CA GLU A 91 2.86 -14.56 10.04
C GLU A 91 2.35 -15.93 9.58
N ALA A 92 1.82 -16.02 8.36
CA ALA A 92 1.39 -17.28 7.74
C ALA A 92 2.56 -18.20 7.35
N ILE A 93 3.80 -17.68 7.30
CA ILE A 93 4.99 -18.45 6.96
C ILE A 93 5.51 -19.13 8.24
N GLY A 94 5.16 -20.40 8.44
CA GLY A 94 5.52 -21.13 9.68
C GLY A 94 7.02 -21.20 9.97
N ASN A 95 7.86 -21.27 8.94
CA ASN A 95 9.33 -21.27 9.04
C ASN A 95 9.95 -19.93 8.64
N PHE A 96 9.31 -18.80 8.94
CA PHE A 96 9.78 -17.47 8.57
C PHE A 96 11.24 -17.20 8.95
N PHE A 97 11.69 -17.70 10.11
CA PHE A 97 13.07 -17.49 10.57
C PHE A 97 14.12 -18.32 9.82
N ASP A 98 13.70 -19.23 8.95
CA ASP A 98 14.54 -19.95 8.00
C ASP A 98 14.42 -19.38 6.57
N LEU A 99 13.59 -18.35 6.36
CA LEU A 99 13.31 -17.76 5.03
C LEU A 99 14.58 -17.31 4.30
N LYS A 100 15.60 -16.86 5.05
CA LYS A 100 16.91 -16.51 4.50
C LYS A 100 17.50 -17.62 3.65
N ALA A 101 17.38 -18.89 4.06
CA ALA A 101 17.91 -20.03 3.31
C ALA A 101 17.25 -20.19 1.92
N GLN A 102 16.03 -19.68 1.74
CA GLN A 102 15.35 -19.66 0.44
C GLN A 102 15.63 -18.38 -0.34
N LEU A 103 15.68 -17.21 0.33
CA LEU A 103 15.99 -15.94 -0.30
C LEU A 103 17.36 -15.93 -0.99
N VAL A 104 18.37 -16.54 -0.37
CA VAL A 104 19.74 -16.57 -0.94
C VAL A 104 19.87 -17.46 -2.19
N LYS A 105 18.86 -18.29 -2.49
CA LYS A 105 18.81 -19.10 -3.71
C LYS A 105 18.33 -18.29 -4.92
N ILE A 106 17.72 -17.14 -4.70
CA ILE A 106 17.24 -16.27 -5.78
C ILE A 106 18.45 -15.64 -6.47
N PRO A 107 18.70 -15.88 -7.78
CA PRO A 107 19.91 -15.40 -8.46
C PRO A 107 20.09 -13.88 -8.44
N ASN A 108 18.99 -13.13 -8.31
CA ASN A 108 19.00 -11.68 -8.24
C ASN A 108 19.34 -11.11 -6.84
N VAL A 109 19.48 -11.94 -5.81
CA VAL A 109 19.80 -11.46 -4.46
C VAL A 109 21.29 -11.17 -4.34
N ALA A 110 21.64 -9.89 -4.19
CA ALA A 110 22.99 -9.39 -3.98
C ALA A 110 23.39 -9.38 -2.50
N PHE A 111 22.44 -9.16 -1.58
CA PHE A 111 22.66 -9.41 -0.17
C PHE A 111 21.37 -9.84 0.54
N CYS A 112 21.53 -10.60 1.62
CA CYS A 112 20.44 -10.88 2.56
C CYS A 112 20.97 -10.85 3.99
N ILE A 113 20.33 -10.06 4.85
CA ILE A 113 20.79 -9.79 6.21
C ILE A 113 19.64 -9.74 7.20
N LYS A 114 19.84 -10.33 8.39
CA LYS A 114 18.88 -10.26 9.50
C LYS A 114 18.72 -8.83 10.00
N SER A 115 17.47 -8.41 10.20
CA SER A 115 17.15 -7.06 10.66
C SER A 115 17.67 -6.79 12.08
N VAL A 116 17.72 -5.50 12.45
CA VAL A 116 18.23 -5.05 13.75
C VAL A 116 17.50 -5.69 14.94
N SER A 117 16.17 -5.85 14.85
CA SER A 117 15.35 -6.49 15.88
C SER A 117 15.40 -8.02 15.82
N GLY A 118 16.01 -8.60 14.77
CA GLY A 118 16.02 -10.03 14.54
C GLY A 118 14.69 -10.61 14.06
N LYS A 119 13.68 -9.77 13.75
CA LYS A 119 12.30 -10.17 13.40
C LYS A 119 11.98 -10.01 11.91
N GLY A 120 13.01 -10.03 11.06
CA GLY A 120 12.87 -9.80 9.62
C GLY A 120 14.21 -9.87 8.90
N TYR A 121 14.17 -9.69 7.59
CA TYR A 121 15.31 -9.69 6.69
C TYR A 121 15.28 -8.46 5.78
N ALA A 122 16.45 -7.93 5.46
CA ALA A 122 16.63 -6.97 4.38
C ALA A 122 17.31 -7.68 3.20
N VAL A 123 16.79 -7.48 2.00
CA VAL A 123 17.22 -8.15 0.76
C VAL A 123 17.58 -7.11 -0.28
N GLY A 124 18.80 -7.14 -0.79
CA GLY A 124 19.26 -6.25 -1.86
C GLY A 124 19.18 -6.91 -3.23
N ILE A 125 18.56 -6.24 -4.20
CA ILE A 125 18.41 -6.73 -5.57
C ILE A 125 18.92 -5.66 -6.55
N PRO A 126 19.93 -5.97 -7.40
CA PRO A 126 20.37 -5.05 -8.44
C PRO A 126 19.32 -4.95 -9.54
N ILE A 127 19.11 -3.76 -10.08
CA ILE A 127 18.08 -3.47 -11.08
C ILE A 127 18.67 -2.90 -12.37
N ALA A 128 18.04 -3.22 -13.50
CA ALA A 128 18.54 -2.84 -14.83
C ALA A 128 18.35 -1.35 -15.14
N LYS A 129 17.29 -0.73 -14.60
CA LYS A 129 16.89 0.65 -14.92
C LYS A 129 16.64 1.47 -13.65
N PRO A 130 17.68 2.08 -13.07
CA PRO A 130 17.59 2.98 -11.92
C PRO A 130 16.48 4.04 -12.00
N GLU A 131 16.28 4.61 -13.19
CA GLU A 131 15.25 5.61 -13.49
C GLU A 131 13.81 5.07 -13.38
N HIS A 132 13.66 3.75 -13.29
CA HIS A 132 12.39 3.05 -13.08
C HIS A 132 12.35 2.34 -11.72
N HIS A 133 13.07 2.86 -10.71
CA HIS A 133 13.16 2.28 -9.37
C HIS A 133 11.80 1.84 -8.82
N GLY A 134 10.81 2.74 -8.84
CA GLY A 134 9.48 2.44 -8.32
C GLY A 134 8.79 1.30 -9.08
N GLN A 135 8.93 1.25 -10.40
CA GLN A 135 8.35 0.21 -11.25
C GLN A 135 9.05 -1.16 -11.10
N HIS A 136 10.37 -1.16 -10.88
CA HIS A 136 11.11 -2.36 -10.48
C HIS A 136 10.64 -2.85 -9.11
N PHE A 137 10.45 -1.94 -8.16
CA PHE A 137 9.90 -2.29 -6.85
C PHE A 137 8.49 -2.89 -6.97
N ASP A 138 7.61 -2.28 -7.77
CA ASP A 138 6.24 -2.75 -7.96
C ASP A 138 6.22 -4.18 -8.55
N ALA A 139 7.09 -4.48 -9.52
CA ALA A 139 7.28 -5.82 -10.07
C ALA A 139 7.85 -6.81 -9.03
N LEU A 140 8.88 -6.42 -8.28
CA LEU A 140 9.45 -7.24 -7.20
C LEU A 140 8.40 -7.58 -6.15
N LYS A 141 7.67 -6.57 -5.67
CA LYS A 141 6.60 -6.76 -4.69
C LYS A 141 5.56 -7.76 -5.20
N ARG A 142 5.10 -7.60 -6.45
CA ARG A 142 4.14 -8.53 -7.07
C ARG A 142 4.67 -9.96 -7.15
N ILE A 143 5.95 -10.14 -7.50
CA ILE A 143 6.60 -11.46 -7.57
C ILE A 143 6.69 -12.09 -6.17
N PHE A 144 7.18 -11.34 -5.17
CA PHE A 144 7.29 -11.83 -3.79
C PHE A 144 5.92 -12.18 -3.19
N SER A 145 4.90 -11.34 -3.38
CA SER A 145 3.52 -11.64 -2.95
C SER A 145 2.97 -12.89 -3.66
N GLY A 146 3.35 -13.13 -4.93
CA GLY A 146 3.03 -14.37 -5.62
C GLY A 146 3.58 -15.62 -4.92
N PHE A 147 4.73 -15.49 -4.26
CA PHE A 147 5.33 -16.54 -3.42
C PHE A 147 4.83 -16.52 -1.96
N GLY A 148 3.81 -15.71 -1.64
CA GLY A 148 3.29 -15.58 -0.29
C GLY A 148 4.20 -14.80 0.67
N VAL A 149 5.14 -14.01 0.14
CA VAL A 149 6.04 -13.15 0.93
C VAL A 149 5.67 -11.69 0.71
N GLU A 150 5.26 -11.01 1.77
CA GLU A 150 4.94 -9.59 1.75
C GLU A 150 6.17 -8.73 2.03
N VAL A 151 6.36 -7.70 1.20
CA VAL A 151 7.45 -6.72 1.29
C VAL A 151 6.89 -5.36 1.73
N ASP A 152 7.60 -4.62 2.58
CA ASP A 152 7.21 -3.27 2.99
C ASP A 152 7.08 -2.34 1.77
N LYS A 153 5.86 -1.85 1.53
CA LYS A 153 5.53 -0.91 0.42
C LYS A 153 6.36 0.37 0.45
N ALA A 154 6.87 0.77 1.62
CA ALA A 154 7.69 1.97 1.75
C ALA A 154 9.08 1.82 1.14
N CYS A 155 9.53 0.59 0.85
CA CYS A 155 10.77 0.32 0.12
C CYS A 155 10.72 0.74 -1.36
N ARG A 156 9.56 1.20 -1.85
CA ARG A 156 9.43 1.84 -3.18
C ARG A 156 10.17 3.18 -3.29
N ASP A 157 10.41 3.85 -2.18
CA ASP A 157 11.01 5.18 -2.13
C ASP A 157 12.55 5.08 -2.20
N VAL A 158 13.16 5.79 -3.16
CA VAL A 158 14.62 5.86 -3.32
C VAL A 158 15.33 6.41 -2.07
N THR A 159 14.64 7.21 -1.26
CA THR A 159 15.17 7.80 -0.02
C THR A 159 15.03 6.88 1.19
N ARG A 160 14.49 5.67 1.01
CA ARG A 160 14.21 4.75 2.11
C ARG A 160 15.46 4.44 2.91
N LEU A 161 15.39 4.75 4.21
CA LEU A 161 16.44 4.39 5.15
C LEU A 161 16.38 2.92 5.52
N ARG A 162 17.57 2.32 5.58
CA ARG A 162 17.84 1.06 6.25
C ARG A 162 18.80 1.31 7.39
N GLY A 163 18.35 1.08 8.63
CA GLY A 163 19.24 1.19 9.77
C GLY A 163 20.25 0.05 9.86
N TYR A 164 21.27 0.31 10.65
CA TYR A 164 22.33 -0.65 10.91
C TYR A 164 21.79 -1.92 11.54
N SER A 165 22.33 -3.05 11.11
CA SER A 165 22.07 -4.37 11.65
C SER A 165 23.35 -5.18 11.64
N TYR A 166 23.44 -6.15 12.55
CA TYR A 166 24.55 -7.09 12.61
C TYR A 166 24.04 -8.51 12.39
N ASP A 167 24.72 -9.25 11.53
CA ASP A 167 24.44 -10.64 11.18
C ASP A 167 25.77 -11.33 10.88
N ALA A 168 26.16 -12.29 11.72
CA ALA A 168 27.40 -13.05 11.54
C ALA A 168 27.39 -13.88 10.23
N GLU A 169 26.19 -14.19 9.73
CA GLU A 169 25.99 -14.99 8.53
C GLU A 169 25.48 -14.14 7.36
N VAL A 170 25.75 -12.83 7.34
CA VAL A 170 25.32 -11.94 6.25
C VAL A 170 25.68 -12.56 4.89
N TYR A 171 24.67 -12.70 4.03
CA TYR A 171 24.88 -13.22 2.68
C TYR A 171 25.23 -12.07 1.76
N LEU A 172 26.31 -12.22 0.98
CA LEU A 172 26.76 -11.29 -0.06
C LEU A 172 27.03 -12.09 -1.34
N ASN A 173 26.52 -11.61 -2.46
CA ASN A 173 26.69 -12.24 -3.77
C ASN A 173 27.17 -11.20 -4.79
N ASP A 174 28.45 -11.30 -5.12
CA ASP A 174 29.10 -10.40 -6.10
C ASP A 174 28.68 -10.69 -7.55
N ALA A 175 28.11 -11.88 -7.80
CA ALA A 175 27.65 -12.33 -9.09
C ALA A 175 26.11 -12.28 -9.23
N ALA A 176 25.43 -11.52 -8.36
CA ALA A 176 23.98 -11.40 -8.40
C ALA A 176 23.49 -10.88 -9.76
N SER A 177 22.53 -11.60 -10.33
CA SER A 177 21.95 -11.27 -11.62
C SER A 177 21.14 -9.98 -11.54
N ILE A 178 21.28 -9.13 -12.56
CA ILE A 178 20.50 -7.88 -12.64
C ILE A 178 19.03 -8.23 -12.87
N PHE A 179 18.14 -7.66 -12.06
CA PHE A 179 16.70 -7.77 -12.23
C PHE A 179 16.22 -6.82 -13.33
N THR A 180 15.60 -7.37 -14.37
CA THR A 180 15.27 -6.64 -15.61
C THR A 180 13.78 -6.31 -15.75
N VAL A 181 12.91 -6.91 -14.94
CA VAL A 181 11.45 -6.75 -15.03
C VAL A 181 11.02 -5.47 -14.32
N TYR A 182 10.21 -4.64 -14.97
CA TYR A 182 9.60 -3.49 -14.34
C TYR A 182 8.21 -3.26 -14.93
N ASP A 183 7.27 -2.85 -14.08
CA ASP A 183 5.90 -2.59 -14.51
C ASP A 183 5.87 -1.25 -15.25
N LYS A 184 5.82 -1.29 -16.59
CA LYS A 184 5.67 -0.06 -17.38
C LYS A 184 4.41 0.67 -16.91
N PRO A 185 4.45 2.00 -16.72
CA PRO A 185 3.23 2.74 -16.44
C PRO A 185 2.27 2.44 -17.57
N GLN A 186 1.15 1.79 -17.26
CA GLN A 186 0.06 1.77 -18.22
C GLN A 186 -0.31 3.23 -18.47
N PRO A 187 -0.55 3.64 -19.74
CA PRO A 187 -1.20 4.91 -19.99
C PRO A 187 -2.37 4.96 -19.03
N THR A 188 -2.41 5.95 -18.15
CA THR A 188 -3.63 6.18 -17.36
C THR A 188 -4.72 6.27 -18.40
N ALA A 189 -5.59 5.24 -18.50
CA ALA A 189 -6.72 5.26 -19.41
C ALA A 189 -7.31 6.65 -19.26
N HIS A 190 -7.36 7.43 -20.36
CA HIS A 190 -7.74 8.83 -20.34
C HIS A 190 -8.96 8.94 -19.44
N ARG A 191 -8.75 9.33 -18.18
CA ARG A 191 -9.85 9.64 -17.31
C ARG A 191 -10.39 10.87 -18.01
N PRO A 192 -11.65 10.85 -18.49
CA PRO A 192 -12.22 12.05 -19.09
C PRO A 192 -11.90 13.20 -18.15
N PRO A 193 -11.46 14.35 -18.67
CA PRO A 193 -11.02 15.47 -17.84
C PRO A 193 -12.04 15.61 -16.72
N LYS A 194 -11.56 15.58 -15.46
CA LYS A 194 -12.43 15.80 -14.29
C LYS A 194 -13.31 16.97 -14.67
N ARG A 195 -14.63 16.76 -14.75
CA ARG A 195 -15.57 17.86 -15.03
C ARG A 195 -15.27 18.92 -13.97
N VAL A 196 -14.59 19.97 -14.40
CA VAL A 196 -14.41 21.16 -13.58
C VAL A 196 -15.80 21.74 -13.55
N PHE A 197 -16.51 21.54 -12.44
CA PHE A 197 -17.70 22.33 -12.16
C PHE A 197 -17.19 23.76 -12.03
N VAL A 198 -17.41 24.55 -13.09
CA VAL A 198 -17.14 25.98 -13.09
C VAL A 198 -18.14 26.53 -12.07
N ALA A 199 -17.62 27.04 -10.97
CA ALA A 199 -18.41 27.66 -9.91
C ALA A 199 -19.17 28.86 -10.47
N THR A 200 -20.37 28.60 -10.98
CA THR A 200 -21.37 29.62 -11.29
C THR A 200 -22.72 29.07 -10.84
N ASN A 201 -23.23 29.58 -9.72
CA ASN A 201 -24.57 29.35 -9.14
C ASN A 201 -24.95 27.94 -8.64
N ASP A 202 -24.00 27.07 -8.26
CA ASP A 202 -24.26 25.67 -7.89
C ASP A 202 -24.85 25.41 -6.48
N ASN A 203 -25.09 26.42 -5.63
CA ASN A 203 -25.70 26.17 -4.30
C ASN A 203 -27.11 25.57 -4.43
N ALA A 204 -27.96 26.09 -5.32
CA ALA A 204 -29.33 25.60 -5.50
C ALA A 204 -29.39 24.15 -6.03
N ARG A 205 -28.38 23.74 -6.80
CA ARG A 205 -28.30 22.38 -7.34
C ARG A 205 -27.75 21.39 -6.30
N PHE A 206 -26.84 21.87 -5.45
CA PHE A 206 -26.40 21.10 -4.30
C PHE A 206 -27.53 20.96 -3.27
N ASP A 207 -28.33 22.00 -3.08
CA ASP A 207 -29.55 21.94 -2.27
C ASP A 207 -30.54 20.90 -2.80
N GLU A 208 -30.81 20.89 -4.11
CA GLU A 208 -31.66 19.88 -4.76
C GLU A 208 -31.11 18.45 -4.58
N LEU A 209 -29.79 18.27 -4.64
CA LEU A 209 -29.14 16.99 -4.37
C LEU A 209 -29.37 16.52 -2.93
N VAL A 210 -29.16 17.41 -1.95
CA VAL A 210 -29.32 17.09 -0.54
C VAL A 210 -30.80 16.83 -0.21
N ASP A 211 -31.72 17.59 -0.80
CA ASP A 211 -33.16 17.38 -0.65
C ASP A 211 -33.57 16.01 -1.20
N GLU A 212 -33.05 15.60 -2.35
CA GLU A 212 -33.35 14.30 -2.96
C GLU A 212 -32.76 13.14 -2.14
N ILE A 213 -31.53 13.27 -1.63
CA ILE A 213 -30.91 12.31 -0.70
C ILE A 213 -31.76 12.19 0.57
N CYS A 214 -32.18 13.32 1.14
CA CYS A 214 -33.02 13.34 2.34
C CYS A 214 -34.39 12.72 2.09
N ARG A 215 -35.00 13.01 0.93
CA ARG A 215 -36.31 12.48 0.53
C ARG A 215 -36.30 10.97 0.36
N HIS A 216 -35.20 10.39 -0.11
CA HIS A 216 -35.05 8.94 -0.27
C HIS A 216 -34.40 8.25 0.94
N SER A 217 -33.93 9.02 1.92
CA SER A 217 -33.22 8.50 3.10
C SER A 217 -32.03 7.59 2.74
N ILE A 218 -31.25 8.01 1.73
CA ILE A 218 -30.11 7.26 1.22
C ILE A 218 -28.86 7.60 2.04
N ASP A 219 -28.20 6.57 2.56
CA ASP A 219 -26.91 6.73 3.24
C ASP A 219 -25.75 6.71 2.24
N ILE A 220 -25.27 7.89 1.86
CA ILE A 220 -24.07 8.07 1.03
C ILE A 220 -22.75 8.02 1.84
N THR A 221 -22.84 7.83 3.16
CA THR A 221 -21.72 7.88 4.13
C THR A 221 -21.35 6.50 4.66
N SER A 222 -21.60 5.46 3.86
CA SER A 222 -21.56 4.03 4.21
C SER A 222 -20.26 3.50 4.83
N ASP A 223 -19.12 4.18 4.64
CA ASP A 223 -17.86 3.91 5.35
C ASP A 223 -17.13 5.19 5.78
N TYR A 224 -16.17 5.05 6.70
CA TYR A 224 -15.40 6.19 7.24
C TYR A 224 -14.68 6.99 6.15
N GLY A 225 -14.20 6.34 5.09
CA GLY A 225 -13.53 7.00 3.98
C GLY A 225 -14.49 7.86 3.15
N ALA A 226 -15.69 7.33 2.87
CA ALA A 226 -16.77 8.08 2.22
C ALA A 226 -17.22 9.26 3.08
N TRP A 227 -17.50 9.02 4.36
CA TRP A 227 -17.90 10.04 5.35
C TRP A 227 -16.86 11.16 5.47
N PHE A 228 -15.58 10.80 5.63
CA PHE A 228 -14.48 11.75 5.66
C PHE A 228 -14.32 12.51 4.33
N GLY A 229 -14.48 11.82 3.20
CA GLY A 229 -14.42 12.40 1.86
C GLY A 229 -15.48 13.48 1.63
N VAL A 230 -16.73 13.21 2.01
CA VAL A 230 -17.85 14.17 1.98
C VAL A 230 -17.55 15.37 2.89
N GLY A 231 -17.07 15.13 4.11
CA GLY A 231 -16.71 16.20 5.04
C GLY A 231 -15.60 17.11 4.52
N CYS A 232 -14.59 16.57 3.85
CA CYS A 232 -13.54 17.36 3.20
C CYS A 232 -14.06 18.13 1.98
N ALA A 233 -14.94 17.55 1.17
CA ALA A 233 -15.52 18.23 0.01
C ALA A 233 -16.34 19.47 0.43
N LEU A 234 -17.23 19.30 1.42
CA LEU A 234 -18.04 20.38 1.99
C LEU A 234 -17.18 21.47 2.64
N ALA A 235 -16.19 21.08 3.44
CA ALA A 235 -15.28 22.02 4.09
C ALA A 235 -14.46 22.85 3.08
N ASN A 236 -14.05 22.23 1.97
CA ASN A 236 -13.24 22.90 0.95
C ASN A 236 -14.04 23.89 0.10
N GLU A 237 -15.30 23.58 -0.24
CA GLU A 237 -16.08 24.38 -1.19
C GLU A 237 -17.11 25.30 -0.53
N LEU A 238 -17.69 24.89 0.60
CA LEU A 238 -18.74 25.64 1.30
C LEU A 238 -18.28 26.21 2.66
N GLY A 239 -17.08 25.82 3.12
CA GLY A 239 -16.55 26.25 4.41
C GLY A 239 -17.49 25.90 5.57
N GLU A 240 -17.70 26.85 6.48
CA GLU A 240 -18.53 26.64 7.67
C GLU A 240 -20.02 26.42 7.33
N SER A 241 -20.50 27.01 6.23
CA SER A 241 -21.87 26.77 5.71
C SER A 241 -22.09 25.32 5.26
N GLY A 242 -21.00 24.56 5.04
CA GLY A 242 -21.04 23.13 4.72
C GLY A 242 -21.41 22.23 5.92
N ARG A 243 -21.36 22.76 7.15
CA ARG A 243 -21.58 21.97 8.38
C ARG A 243 -22.98 21.38 8.43
N ASP A 244 -23.99 22.19 8.14
CA ASP A 244 -25.39 21.76 8.21
C ASP A 244 -25.69 20.67 7.19
N TYR A 245 -25.13 20.77 5.98
CA TYR A 245 -25.23 19.71 4.96
C TYR A 245 -24.53 18.43 5.42
N TYR A 246 -23.38 18.54 6.09
CA TYR A 246 -22.66 17.37 6.60
C TYR A 246 -23.49 16.60 7.63
N HIS A 247 -24.22 17.31 8.50
CA HIS A 247 -25.17 16.68 9.43
C HIS A 247 -26.35 16.04 8.70
N GLN A 248 -26.94 16.74 7.73
CA GLN A 248 -28.08 16.23 6.96
C GLN A 248 -27.74 14.97 6.15
N LEU A 249 -26.52 14.86 5.63
CA LEU A 249 -26.07 13.69 4.88
C LEU A 249 -25.63 12.55 5.81
N SER A 250 -25.04 12.87 6.97
CA SER A 250 -24.57 11.86 7.92
C SER A 250 -25.70 11.24 8.75
N GLN A 251 -26.87 11.89 8.85
CA GLN A 251 -27.96 11.46 9.75
C GLN A 251 -28.55 10.08 9.41
N PHE A 252 -28.40 9.62 8.17
CA PHE A 252 -28.94 8.34 7.70
C PHE A 252 -28.07 7.15 8.10
N HIS A 253 -26.82 7.39 8.52
CA HIS A 253 -25.93 6.33 8.96
C HIS A 253 -26.29 5.86 10.38
N PRO A 254 -26.38 4.53 10.65
CA PRO A 254 -26.82 4.00 11.95
C PRO A 254 -25.99 4.43 13.17
N LYS A 255 -24.73 4.84 12.95
CA LYS A 255 -23.80 5.30 14.00
C LYS A 255 -23.70 6.83 14.08
N TYR A 256 -24.60 7.56 13.44
CA TYR A 256 -24.57 9.02 13.45
C TYR A 256 -24.61 9.57 14.87
N ASN A 257 -23.69 10.49 15.15
CA ASN A 257 -23.63 11.24 16.41
C ASN A 257 -23.28 12.69 16.09
N GLN A 258 -24.10 13.62 16.57
CA GLN A 258 -23.93 15.05 16.30
C GLN A 258 -22.58 15.58 16.79
N VAL A 259 -22.13 15.18 17.99
CA VAL A 259 -20.86 15.65 18.59
C VAL A 259 -19.65 15.13 17.81
N ASP A 260 -19.67 13.86 17.41
CA ASP A 260 -18.57 13.28 16.64
C ASP A 260 -18.51 13.82 15.21
N THR A 261 -19.68 14.09 14.62
CA THR A 261 -19.82 14.73 13.31
C THR A 261 -19.27 16.15 13.32
N ASP A 262 -19.61 16.94 14.34
CA ASP A 262 -19.08 18.30 14.52
C ASP A 262 -17.56 18.32 14.69
N ARG A 263 -17.04 17.39 15.52
CA ARG A 263 -15.61 17.22 15.74
C ARG A 263 -14.89 16.85 14.45
N GLN A 264 -15.47 15.95 13.65
CA GLN A 264 -14.91 15.52 12.38
C GLN A 264 -14.92 16.65 11.35
N PHE A 265 -16.01 17.42 11.23
CA PHE A 265 -16.09 18.56 10.33
C PHE A 265 -15.07 19.66 10.69
N ALA A 266 -14.93 19.97 11.98
CA ALA A 266 -13.90 20.89 12.47
C ALA A 266 -12.46 20.37 12.22
N ALA A 267 -12.26 19.05 12.14
CA ALA A 267 -11.00 18.46 11.74
C ALA A 267 -10.75 18.58 10.23
N CYS A 268 -11.79 18.40 9.39
CA CYS A 268 -11.73 18.58 7.94
C CYS A 268 -11.41 20.04 7.55
N MET A 269 -12.03 21.02 8.22
CA MET A 269 -11.74 22.45 8.07
C MET A 269 -10.27 22.81 8.37
N ARG A 270 -9.65 22.14 9.35
CA ARG A 270 -8.24 22.38 9.75
C ARG A 270 -7.22 21.66 8.87
N LYS A 271 -7.59 20.54 8.26
CA LYS A 271 -6.68 19.64 7.52
C LYS A 271 -6.91 19.65 6.00
N GLY A 272 -7.41 20.77 5.45
CA GLY A 272 -7.77 20.99 4.04
C GLY A 272 -7.22 19.94 3.06
N GLY A 273 -8.03 18.92 2.77
CA GLY A 273 -7.65 17.83 1.89
C GLY A 273 -7.59 18.34 0.46
N LYS A 274 -6.40 18.48 -0.13
CA LYS A 274 -6.14 19.11 -1.44
C LYS A 274 -6.75 18.40 -2.67
N SER A 275 -7.80 17.59 -2.54
CA SER A 275 -8.36 16.87 -3.69
C SER A 275 -9.84 16.51 -3.65
N SER A 276 -10.57 16.78 -2.56
CA SER A 276 -12.00 16.49 -2.46
C SER A 276 -12.83 17.70 -2.87
N THR A 277 -13.72 17.51 -3.84
CA THR A 277 -14.62 18.53 -4.41
C THR A 277 -16.09 18.09 -4.27
N LEU A 278 -17.07 19.00 -4.41
CA LEU A 278 -18.51 18.67 -4.38
C LEU A 278 -18.86 17.64 -5.45
N GLY A 279 -18.11 17.56 -6.55
CA GLY A 279 -18.22 16.51 -7.56
C GLY A 279 -18.08 15.08 -7.01
N LEU A 280 -17.39 14.88 -5.87
CA LEU A 280 -17.38 13.60 -5.16
C LEU A 280 -18.76 13.24 -4.60
N VAL A 281 -19.45 14.22 -4.02
CA VAL A 281 -20.79 14.05 -3.43
C VAL A 281 -21.82 13.73 -4.52
N PHE A 282 -21.77 14.45 -5.65
CA PHE A 282 -22.61 14.14 -6.82
C PHE A 282 -22.34 12.73 -7.36
N SER A 283 -21.07 12.32 -7.49
CA SER A 283 -20.72 10.97 -7.95
C SER A 283 -21.18 9.87 -6.99
N MET A 284 -21.14 10.13 -5.67
CA MET A 284 -21.64 9.21 -4.66
C MET A 284 -23.17 9.10 -4.68
N ALA A 285 -23.88 10.21 -4.93
CA ALA A 285 -25.32 10.19 -5.09
C ALA A 285 -25.75 9.43 -6.35
N GLU A 286 -25.06 9.63 -7.47
CA GLU A 286 -25.28 8.88 -8.72
C GLU A 286 -25.07 7.37 -8.53
N SER A 287 -24.03 6.96 -7.79
CA SER A 287 -23.78 5.54 -7.51
C SER A 287 -24.85 4.88 -6.63
N HIS A 288 -25.66 5.68 -5.94
CA HIS A 288 -26.81 5.22 -5.15
C HIS A 288 -28.16 5.45 -5.87
N GLY A 289 -28.12 5.79 -7.16
CA GLY A 289 -29.31 5.86 -8.02
C GLY A 289 -29.97 7.25 -8.12
N ILE A 290 -29.35 8.30 -7.57
CA ILE A 290 -29.85 9.67 -7.67
C ILE A 290 -29.25 10.34 -8.92
N VAL A 291 -30.05 10.49 -9.97
CA VAL A 291 -29.65 11.16 -11.20
C VAL A 291 -30.42 12.47 -11.33
N LEU A 292 -29.75 13.60 -11.09
CA LEU A 292 -30.34 14.92 -11.33
C LEU A 292 -30.38 15.21 -12.85
N PRO A 293 -31.47 15.82 -13.37
CA PRO A 293 -31.57 16.14 -14.79
C PRO A 293 -30.48 17.12 -15.25
N PRO A 294 -30.05 17.05 -16.53
CA PRO A 294 -29.08 17.99 -17.08
C PRO A 294 -29.66 19.41 -17.14
N PHE A 295 -28.80 20.40 -16.90
CA PHE A 295 -29.11 21.83 -16.79
C PHE A 295 -30.09 22.31 -17.88
N THR A 296 -31.30 22.70 -17.49
CA THR A 296 -32.17 23.55 -18.31
C THR A 296 -32.29 24.89 -17.61
N ASN A 297 -31.87 25.97 -18.29
CA ASN A 297 -32.01 27.33 -17.81
C ASN A 297 -33.50 27.72 -17.72
N ALA A 298 -34.16 27.35 -16.62
CA ALA A 298 -35.48 27.85 -16.27
C ALA A 298 -35.49 28.15 -14.77
N GLN A 299 -35.59 29.43 -14.44
CA GLN A 299 -35.62 29.93 -13.07
C GLN A 299 -36.89 29.41 -12.37
N HIS A 300 -36.72 28.57 -11.36
CA HIS A 300 -37.77 28.29 -10.38
C HIS A 300 -37.25 28.62 -8.98
N HIS A 301 -37.88 29.63 -8.37
CA HIS A 301 -37.70 29.98 -6.97
C HIS A 301 -38.60 29.05 -6.15
N VAL A 302 -38.04 28.24 -5.25
CA VAL A 302 -38.80 27.45 -4.28
C VAL A 302 -38.28 27.79 -2.89
N GLU A 303 -39.20 28.16 -2.01
CA GLU A 303 -38.94 28.51 -0.61
C GLU A 303 -38.66 27.24 0.21
N HIS A 304 -37.52 27.20 0.91
CA HIS A 304 -37.12 26.08 1.75
C HIS A 304 -37.88 26.04 3.08
N LYS A 305 -38.32 24.85 3.50
CA LYS A 305 -38.71 24.55 4.90
C LYS A 305 -37.77 23.51 5.50
N PRO A 306 -37.17 23.77 6.68
CA PRO A 306 -36.21 22.85 7.30
C PRO A 306 -36.89 21.58 7.82
N CYS A 307 -36.30 20.42 7.52
CA CYS A 307 -36.72 19.14 8.05
C CYS A 307 -36.11 18.91 9.45
N LYS A 308 -36.94 18.59 10.44
CA LYS A 308 -36.49 18.42 11.84
C LYS A 308 -36.00 16.99 12.09
N PRO A 309 -34.96 16.81 12.92
CA PRO A 309 -34.45 15.48 13.27
C PRO A 309 -35.48 14.70 14.09
N GLN A 310 -35.85 13.50 13.63
CA GLN A 310 -36.72 12.58 14.35
C GLN A 310 -35.90 11.82 15.42
N GLN A 311 -36.34 11.93 16.68
CA GLN A 311 -35.83 11.14 17.79
C GLN A 311 -36.44 9.74 17.73
N ASN A 312 -35.61 8.71 17.50
CA ASN A 312 -36.04 7.32 17.55
C ASN A 312 -36.15 6.84 19.01
N GLY A 313 -37.39 6.65 19.46
CA GLY A 313 -37.74 5.91 20.68
C GLY A 313 -37.73 4.41 20.44
N MET A 314 -37.15 3.67 21.40
CA MET A 314 -37.07 2.21 21.44
C MET A 314 -38.44 1.51 21.36
N GLY A 315 -38.49 0.39 20.64
CA GLY A 315 -39.62 -0.53 20.63
C GLY A 315 -39.17 -1.96 20.34
N VAL A 316 -38.99 -2.74 21.41
CA VAL A 316 -38.67 -4.17 21.42
C VAL A 316 -39.81 -4.99 20.81
N ARG A 317 -39.55 -5.87 19.83
CA ARG A 317 -40.33 -7.10 19.62
C ARG A 317 -39.46 -8.25 19.09
N LYS A 318 -39.44 -9.33 19.87
CA LYS A 318 -39.06 -10.70 19.48
C LYS A 318 -39.88 -11.14 18.28
N LEU A 319 -39.27 -11.91 17.37
CA LEU A 319 -39.94 -13.03 16.70
C LEU A 319 -38.88 -14.03 16.21
N SER A 320 -39.08 -15.26 16.65
CA SER A 320 -38.37 -16.49 16.35
C SER A 320 -38.83 -17.10 15.02
N HIS A 321 -37.92 -17.57 14.18
CA HIS A 321 -38.18 -18.77 13.39
C HIS A 321 -36.89 -19.50 12.99
N THR A 322 -36.87 -20.77 13.36
CA THR A 322 -35.92 -21.82 13.00
C THR A 322 -36.16 -22.27 11.56
N LEU A 323 -35.13 -22.69 10.83
CA LEU A 323 -35.14 -23.89 9.96
C LEU A 323 -33.69 -24.24 9.54
N GLN A 324 -33.28 -25.46 9.86
CA GLN A 324 -32.09 -26.18 9.37
C GLN A 324 -32.35 -26.78 7.98
N TYR A 325 -31.30 -27.09 7.21
CA TYR A 325 -30.99 -28.46 6.74
C TYR A 325 -29.65 -28.50 5.97
N ASP A 326 -29.08 -29.71 5.91
CA ASP A 326 -27.67 -30.08 5.82
C ASP A 326 -27.10 -30.42 4.41
N ALA A 327 -25.75 -30.47 4.36
CA ALA A 327 -24.83 -31.44 3.69
C ALA A 327 -24.75 -31.66 2.14
N GLU A 328 -23.57 -31.33 1.58
CA GLU A 328 -22.53 -32.11 0.80
C GLU A 328 -22.79 -33.57 0.28
N PRO A 329 -21.94 -34.23 -0.58
CA PRO A 329 -20.69 -33.86 -1.31
C PRO A 329 -20.37 -34.57 -2.70
N GLN A 330 -19.13 -34.35 -3.23
CA GLN A 330 -18.24 -35.12 -4.18
C GLN A 330 -18.60 -35.19 -5.71
N GLN A 331 -17.71 -35.34 -6.72
CA GLN A 331 -16.50 -36.18 -6.89
C GLN A 331 -15.64 -35.81 -8.15
N GLU A 332 -14.39 -36.32 -8.22
CA GLU A 332 -13.32 -36.17 -9.23
C GLU A 332 -13.53 -36.93 -10.57
N ASP A 333 -12.84 -36.55 -11.67
CA ASP A 333 -12.10 -37.52 -12.52
C ASP A 333 -11.04 -36.93 -13.50
N LYS A 334 -10.19 -37.84 -14.01
CA LYS A 334 -8.81 -37.70 -14.54
C LYS A 334 -8.62 -37.48 -16.07
N MET A 335 -7.35 -37.18 -16.41
CA MET A 335 -6.50 -37.79 -17.47
C MET A 335 -6.23 -37.04 -18.80
N GLY A 336 -4.95 -37.04 -19.22
CA GLY A 336 -4.53 -36.85 -20.63
C GLY A 336 -3.15 -36.19 -20.83
N MET A 337 -2.10 -37.00 -20.98
CA MET A 337 -0.74 -36.58 -21.36
C MET A 337 -0.54 -36.58 -22.89
N LEU A 338 0.30 -35.67 -23.42
CA LEU A 338 0.98 -35.85 -24.70
C LEU A 338 2.34 -35.11 -24.71
N ASN A 339 3.38 -35.87 -25.06
CA ASN A 339 4.78 -35.48 -25.24
C ASN A 339 5.01 -34.87 -26.62
N LEU A 340 5.78 -33.77 -26.69
CA LEU A 340 6.65 -33.43 -27.83
C LEU A 340 7.88 -32.65 -27.32
N GLN A 341 9.06 -32.99 -27.83
CA GLN A 341 10.39 -32.43 -27.52
C GLN A 341 11.06 -32.01 -28.86
N PRO A 342 12.20 -31.31 -28.88
CA PRO A 342 12.32 -29.85 -28.86
C PRO A 342 13.01 -29.27 -30.12
N THR A 343 12.92 -27.96 -30.35
CA THR A 343 13.88 -27.22 -31.18
C THR A 343 14.36 -25.96 -30.45
N LEU A 344 15.68 -25.82 -30.39
CA LEU A 344 16.45 -24.71 -29.83
C LEU A 344 16.13 -23.39 -30.55
N ASP A 345 15.91 -22.31 -29.79
CA ASP A 345 16.79 -21.14 -29.81
C ASP A 345 16.36 -20.09 -28.77
N ALA A 346 17.38 -19.49 -28.12
CA ALA A 346 17.35 -18.45 -27.10
C ALA A 346 16.72 -18.82 -25.73
N GLN A 347 17.57 -19.06 -24.72
CA GLN A 347 17.16 -19.27 -23.33
C GLN A 347 16.92 -17.94 -22.60
N PRO A 348 15.68 -17.59 -22.21
CA PRO A 348 15.44 -16.85 -20.98
C PRO A 348 15.61 -17.80 -19.80
N VAL A 349 16.28 -17.34 -18.73
CA VAL A 349 16.45 -18.09 -17.48
C VAL A 349 15.06 -18.57 -17.01
N PRO A 350 14.82 -19.89 -16.90
CA PRO A 350 13.49 -20.38 -16.63
C PRO A 350 13.11 -20.09 -15.18
N LEU A 351 11.89 -19.60 -14.97
CA LEU A 351 11.24 -19.47 -13.64
C LEU A 351 11.23 -20.79 -12.84
N SER A 352 11.60 -21.92 -13.45
CA SER A 352 11.78 -23.21 -12.78
C SER A 352 12.89 -23.21 -11.71
N VAL A 353 13.88 -22.31 -11.79
CA VAL A 353 14.93 -22.23 -10.76
C VAL A 353 14.43 -21.58 -9.46
N LEU A 354 13.37 -20.77 -9.52
CA LEU A 354 12.64 -20.28 -8.35
C LEU A 354 11.67 -21.34 -7.77
N TYR A 355 11.32 -22.36 -8.56
CA TYR A 355 10.33 -23.38 -8.23
C TYR A 355 10.84 -24.36 -7.17
N ASP A 356 12.09 -24.83 -7.30
CA ASP A 356 12.66 -25.83 -6.37
C ASP A 356 13.07 -25.23 -5.01
N ALA A 357 13.23 -23.91 -4.92
CA ALA A 357 13.53 -23.23 -3.66
C ALA A 357 12.30 -23.08 -2.74
N PHE A 358 11.09 -23.01 -3.30
CA PHE A 358 9.88 -22.66 -2.53
C PHE A 358 8.80 -23.76 -2.49
N TYR A 359 9.06 -24.95 -3.05
CA TYR A 359 8.07 -26.04 -3.16
C TYR A 359 7.71 -26.75 -1.84
N ILE A 360 8.26 -26.34 -0.70
CA ILE A 360 7.96 -26.93 0.61
C ILE A 360 7.27 -25.88 1.47
N SER A 361 5.96 -25.63 1.28
CA SER A 361 5.08 -25.13 2.36
C SER A 361 3.61 -24.85 2.03
N ASN A 362 3.13 -24.80 0.77
CA ASN A 362 1.71 -24.43 0.58
C ASN A 362 1.04 -24.92 -0.73
N GLU A 363 0.39 -26.08 -0.68
CA GLU A 363 -0.36 -26.67 -1.82
C GLU A 363 -1.51 -25.77 -2.32
N ALA A 364 -2.08 -24.91 -1.46
CA ALA A 364 -3.20 -24.05 -1.82
C ALA A 364 -2.80 -22.87 -2.74
N ALA A 365 -1.54 -22.42 -2.70
CA ALA A 365 -1.03 -21.34 -3.55
C ALA A 365 -0.72 -21.81 -4.99
N ALA A 366 -0.39 -23.10 -5.16
CA ALA A 366 -0.02 -23.70 -6.43
C ALA A 366 -1.15 -23.71 -7.48
N VAL A 367 -2.41 -23.75 -7.02
CA VAL A 367 -3.59 -23.77 -7.90
C VAL A 367 -3.86 -22.38 -8.50
N LYS A 368 -3.69 -21.30 -7.72
CA LYS A 368 -3.92 -19.92 -8.19
C LYS A 368 -2.84 -19.43 -9.15
N LEU A 369 -1.58 -19.84 -8.97
CA LEU A 369 -0.48 -19.45 -9.87
C LEU A 369 -0.48 -20.19 -11.21
N LYS A 370 -0.94 -21.46 -11.25
CA LYS A 370 -1.15 -22.20 -12.52
C LYS A 370 -2.21 -21.53 -13.41
N GLN A 371 -3.19 -20.85 -12.82
CA GLN A 371 -4.16 -20.05 -13.57
C GLN A 371 -3.56 -18.74 -14.08
N TYR A 372 -2.71 -18.09 -13.28
CA TYR A 372 -2.04 -16.85 -13.67
C TYR A 372 -1.00 -17.04 -14.78
N SER A 373 -0.21 -18.13 -14.78
CA SER A 373 0.80 -18.36 -15.83
C SER A 373 0.18 -18.68 -17.20
N LYS A 374 -1.02 -19.28 -17.24
CA LYS A 374 -1.79 -19.52 -18.46
C LYS A 374 -2.30 -18.23 -19.11
N GLN A 375 -2.48 -17.15 -18.34
CA GLN A 375 -3.06 -15.91 -18.83
C GLN A 375 -2.04 -14.94 -19.46
N TYR A 376 -0.74 -15.13 -19.22
CA TYR A 376 0.32 -14.20 -19.63
C TYR A 376 1.43 -14.85 -20.46
N SER A 377 1.18 -16.03 -21.03
CA SER A 377 2.09 -16.68 -21.99
C SER A 377 1.60 -16.44 -23.41
N LEU A 378 2.09 -15.37 -24.04
CA LEU A 378 2.20 -15.20 -25.50
C LEU A 378 3.64 -14.84 -25.82
#